data_AF-A0A085VB77-F1
#
_entry.id   AF-A0A085VB77-F1
#
_cell.length_a   1.000
_cell.length_b   1.000
_cell.length_c   1.000
_cell.angle_alpha   90.00
_cell.angle_beta   90.00
_cell.angle_gamma   90.00
#
_symmetry.space_group_name_H-M   'P 1'
#
loop_
_entity.id
_entity.type
_entity.pdbx_description
1 polymer ?
#
loop_
_entity_poly.entity_id
_entity_poly.type
_entity_poly.pdbx_seq_one_letter_code
_entity_poly.pdbx_strand_id
1 'polypeptide(L)'
;MNRFISARLTTLPAPVLALVERIAQEWRGSLLQRGWHLWLVELRACLPQKLQRLLIHDTPEQLHAWPLTAPLPVLPAEVQQILLLPPSAVLIQTLQLPLAAARNLATVVGYELDRFTPFDASQLYFVARQERRNAASIEVTLVAILRERLDQILAECATLGLQPHAVDVGGGDGQRMGIDLLPIPLRPRQRRSGLGLQRKLAWLCGGLLIAAMLLWLDDRQRLLTEMENTVRAQKSQVAEVQKIRQQLTNTRGAANYLIRRKAAQPPLAALLNELTACLPRDTWIDQLEINDSAEVSFSGQSAKASALIARIKDCHSLENAQFQGVIQPDAQTGKDHFSLRAHLHQEAADAPTTDTP
;
A
#
# COMPACT_ATOMS: atom_id res chain seq x y z
N MET A 1 -6.92 33.22 -9.69
CA MET A 1 -6.42 31.82 -9.69
C MET A 1 -6.59 31.11 -11.05
N ASN A 2 -6.61 31.83 -12.20
CA ASN A 2 -7.04 31.25 -13.49
C ASN A 2 -6.05 31.38 -14.67
N ARG A 3 -4.84 31.96 -14.50
CA ARG A 3 -3.89 32.16 -15.63
C ARG A 3 -2.56 31.41 -15.52
N PHE A 4 -2.26 30.78 -14.37
CA PHE A 4 -0.97 30.09 -14.18
C PHE A 4 -1.06 28.57 -14.34
N ILE A 5 -2.26 28.00 -14.50
CA ILE A 5 -2.46 26.55 -14.68
C ILE A 5 -2.20 26.13 -16.14
N SER A 6 -2.38 27.03 -17.12
CA SER A 6 -2.24 26.70 -18.54
C SER A 6 -0.80 26.52 -19.04
N ALA A 7 0.21 27.04 -18.33
CA ALA A 7 1.58 27.11 -18.85
C ALA A 7 2.51 25.95 -18.42
N ARG A 8 2.05 25.03 -17.56
CA ARG A 8 2.87 23.89 -17.08
C ARG A 8 2.27 22.50 -17.32
N LEU A 9 1.17 22.42 -18.07
CA LEU A 9 0.50 21.14 -18.37
C LEU A 9 1.08 20.41 -19.59
N THR A 10 2.10 20.96 -20.27
CA THR A 10 2.67 20.37 -21.49
C THR A 10 3.63 19.21 -21.27
N THR A 11 3.91 18.81 -20.02
CA THR A 11 4.87 17.73 -19.71
C THR A 11 4.27 16.56 -18.91
N LEU A 12 2.95 16.37 -18.99
CA LEU A 12 2.28 15.22 -18.36
C LEU A 12 1.72 14.28 -19.45
N PRO A 13 1.76 12.95 -19.23
CA PRO A 13 1.24 11.99 -20.18
C PRO A 13 -0.26 12.24 -20.45
N ALA A 14 -0.65 12.24 -21.73
CA ALA A 14 -1.99 12.53 -22.23
C ALA A 14 -3.18 11.91 -21.45
N PRO A 15 -3.14 10.65 -20.94
CA PRO A 15 -4.26 10.12 -20.16
C PRO A 15 -4.49 10.84 -18.84
N VAL A 16 -3.44 11.37 -18.22
CA VAL A 16 -3.53 12.08 -16.93
C VAL A 16 -4.15 13.46 -17.12
N LEU A 17 -3.86 14.13 -18.24
CA LEU A 17 -4.47 15.42 -18.57
C LEU A 17 -5.98 15.29 -18.80
N ALA A 18 -6.42 14.26 -19.53
CA ALA A 18 -7.85 14.01 -19.77
C ALA A 18 -8.61 13.69 -18.47
N LEU A 19 -7.98 12.96 -17.54
CA LEU A 19 -8.56 12.64 -16.24
C LEU A 19 -8.65 13.89 -15.35
N VAL A 20 -7.62 14.74 -15.35
CA VAL A 20 -7.61 16.01 -14.63
C VAL A 20 -8.65 16.99 -15.20
N GLU A 21 -8.85 17.03 -16.52
CA GLU A 21 -9.88 17.88 -17.14
C GLU A 21 -11.30 17.40 -16.82
N ARG A 22 -11.57 16.08 -16.83
CA ARG A 22 -12.86 15.52 -16.40
C ARG A 22 -13.16 15.84 -14.93
N ILE A 23 -12.19 15.59 -14.05
CA ILE A 23 -12.33 15.91 -12.63
C ILE A 23 -12.53 17.41 -12.43
N ALA A 24 -11.81 18.26 -13.16
CA ALA A 24 -11.94 19.72 -13.08
C ALA A 24 -13.28 20.24 -13.62
N GLN A 25 -13.89 19.56 -14.60
CA GLN A 25 -15.23 19.87 -15.11
C GLN A 25 -16.31 19.44 -14.12
N GLU A 26 -16.22 18.23 -13.55
CA GLU A 26 -17.15 17.74 -12.52
C GLU A 26 -17.02 18.53 -11.20
N TRP A 27 -15.84 19.09 -10.91
CA TRP A 27 -15.60 19.97 -9.76
C TRP A 27 -16.20 21.37 -9.90
N ARG A 28 -16.49 21.85 -11.12
CA ARG A 28 -17.04 23.19 -11.32
C ARG A 28 -18.55 23.20 -11.04
N GLY A 29 -18.91 23.57 -9.82
CA GLY A 29 -20.31 23.77 -9.40
C GLY A 29 -20.88 22.69 -8.49
N SER A 30 -20.10 21.70 -8.07
CA SER A 30 -20.55 20.64 -7.17
C SER A 30 -20.68 21.12 -5.70
N LEU A 31 -21.56 20.47 -4.93
CA LEU A 31 -21.72 20.72 -3.50
C LEU A 31 -20.43 20.44 -2.71
N LEU A 32 -19.58 19.54 -3.20
CA LEU A 32 -18.25 19.27 -2.66
C LEU A 32 -17.33 20.49 -2.73
N GLN A 33 -17.46 21.35 -3.74
CA GLN A 33 -16.69 22.60 -3.81
C GLN A 33 -17.10 23.58 -2.70
N ARG A 34 -18.42 23.69 -2.44
CA ARG A 34 -18.94 24.49 -1.33
C ARG A 34 -18.55 23.90 0.03
N GLY A 35 -18.64 22.58 0.18
CA GLY A 35 -18.18 21.86 1.36
C GLY A 35 -16.68 22.05 1.62
N TRP A 36 -15.86 22.00 0.57
CA TRP A 36 -14.42 22.27 0.66
C TRP A 36 -14.11 23.72 1.06
N HIS A 37 -14.87 24.69 0.53
CA HIS A 37 -14.74 26.09 0.95
C HIS A 37 -15.15 26.31 2.41
N LEU A 38 -16.26 25.72 2.86
CA LEU A 38 -16.70 25.78 4.25
C LEU A 38 -15.70 25.09 5.18
N TRP A 39 -15.21 23.92 4.79
CA TRP A 39 -14.20 23.18 5.56
C TRP A 39 -12.87 23.94 5.64
N LEU A 40 -12.45 24.63 4.57
CA LEU A 40 -11.30 25.52 4.60
C LEU A 40 -11.51 26.74 5.49
N VAL A 41 -12.74 27.26 5.59
CA VAL A 41 -13.09 28.34 6.51
C VAL A 41 -12.99 27.85 7.96
N GLU A 42 -13.53 26.67 8.25
CA GLU A 42 -13.47 26.04 9.58
C GLU A 42 -12.00 25.75 9.99
N LEU A 43 -11.20 25.22 9.07
CA LEU A 43 -9.77 24.98 9.30
C LEU A 43 -8.98 26.27 9.52
N ARG A 44 -9.35 27.35 8.82
CA ARG A 44 -8.77 28.67 9.07
C ARG A 44 -9.16 29.19 10.46
N ALA A 45 -10.38 28.95 10.90
CA ALA A 45 -10.86 29.35 12.23
C ALA A 45 -10.14 28.59 13.37
N CYS A 46 -9.79 27.32 13.14
CA CYS A 46 -9.01 26.51 14.10
C CYS A 46 -7.50 26.81 14.11
N LEU A 47 -7.00 27.69 13.24
CA LEU A 47 -5.57 28.01 13.16
C LEU A 47 -5.18 29.03 14.24
N PRO A 48 -4.09 28.83 15.03
CA PRO A 48 -3.72 29.76 16.09
C PRO A 48 -3.39 31.16 15.56
N GLN A 49 -3.82 32.20 16.28
CA GLN A 49 -3.75 33.62 15.86
C GLN A 49 -2.36 34.09 15.39
N LYS A 50 -1.28 33.54 15.96
CA LYS A 50 0.09 33.84 15.53
C LYS A 50 0.38 33.36 14.11
N LEU A 51 -0.12 32.18 13.75
CA LEU A 51 -0.01 31.64 12.40
C LEU A 51 -0.98 32.34 11.44
N GLN A 52 -2.17 32.74 11.89
CA GLN A 52 -3.08 33.55 11.06
C GLN A 52 -2.45 34.89 10.65
N ARG A 53 -1.82 35.62 11.57
CA ARG A 53 -1.11 36.89 11.25
C ARG A 53 0.10 36.71 10.31
N LEU A 54 0.70 35.52 10.31
CA LEU A 54 1.86 35.18 9.48
C LEU A 54 1.45 34.61 8.10
N LEU A 55 0.33 33.88 8.03
CA LEU A 55 -0.24 33.30 6.81
C LEU A 55 -1.12 34.28 6.03
N ILE A 56 -1.85 35.12 6.76
CA ILE A 56 -2.73 36.15 6.26
C ILE A 56 -2.04 37.44 6.69
N HIS A 57 -1.13 37.93 5.85
CA HIS A 57 -0.70 39.32 5.93
C HIS A 57 -1.90 40.20 5.57
N ASP A 58 -2.86 40.29 6.47
CA ASP A 58 -3.75 41.44 6.56
C ASP A 58 -2.83 42.57 7.03
N THR A 59 -2.10 43.18 6.10
CA THR A 59 -1.44 44.45 6.38
C THR A 59 -2.55 45.38 6.84
N PRO A 60 -2.56 45.80 8.11
CA PRO A 60 -3.63 46.65 8.61
C PRO A 60 -3.70 47.88 7.71
N GLU A 61 -4.86 48.08 7.09
CA GLU A 61 -5.06 49.18 6.16
C GLU A 61 -5.56 50.38 6.96
N GLN A 62 -4.81 51.49 6.93
CA GLN A 62 -5.24 52.72 7.57
C GLN A 62 -5.75 53.71 6.54
N LEU A 63 -6.99 54.16 6.75
CA LEU A 63 -7.67 55.09 5.88
C LEU A 63 -7.44 56.53 6.30
N HIS A 64 -7.02 57.36 5.35
CA HIS A 64 -6.86 58.79 5.55
C HIS A 64 -7.77 59.53 4.56
N ALA A 65 -8.78 60.25 5.06
CA ALA A 65 -9.65 61.08 4.23
C ALA A 65 -8.96 62.39 3.86
N TRP A 66 -9.07 62.80 2.60
CA TRP A 66 -8.62 64.10 2.10
C TRP A 66 -9.74 65.14 2.22
N PRO A 67 -9.47 66.40 2.61
CA PRO A 67 -8.17 66.98 2.99
C PRO A 67 -7.69 66.54 4.38
N LEU A 68 -6.38 66.38 4.53
CA LEU A 68 -5.76 66.00 5.80
C LEU A 68 -5.91 67.14 6.82
N THR A 69 -6.67 66.91 7.89
CA THR A 69 -6.95 67.90 8.93
C THR A 69 -5.90 67.95 10.04
N ALA A 70 -4.97 66.98 10.13
CA ALA A 70 -3.92 66.93 11.15
C ALA A 70 -2.65 66.23 10.65
N PRO A 71 -1.46 66.61 11.16
CA PRO A 71 -0.23 65.86 10.92
C PRO A 71 -0.37 64.44 11.47
N LEU A 72 -0.02 63.45 10.66
CA LEU A 72 -0.28 62.05 10.96
C LEU A 72 0.85 61.44 11.80
N PRO A 73 0.52 60.52 12.73
CA PRO A 73 1.54 59.79 13.47
C PRO A 73 2.38 58.93 12.52
N VAL A 74 3.70 58.85 12.79
CA VAL A 74 4.62 57.98 12.03
C VAL A 74 4.21 56.52 12.29
N LEU A 75 3.48 55.94 11.34
CA LEU A 75 3.05 54.55 11.41
C LEU A 75 4.19 53.64 10.97
N PRO A 76 4.32 52.43 11.56
CA PRO A 76 5.32 51.46 11.14
C PRO A 76 5.11 51.05 9.69
N ALA A 77 6.19 50.73 8.98
CA ALA A 77 6.22 50.41 7.54
C ALA A 77 5.38 49.17 7.13
N GLU A 78 4.73 48.51 8.08
CA GLU A 78 3.89 47.34 7.90
C GLU A 78 2.39 47.70 7.74
N VAL A 79 2.01 48.96 7.96
CA VAL A 79 0.64 49.47 7.81
C VAL A 79 0.45 50.01 6.39
N GLN A 80 -0.56 49.52 5.67
CA GLN A 80 -0.87 50.03 4.34
C GLN A 80 -1.69 51.32 4.47
N GLN A 81 -1.05 52.47 4.22
CA GLN A 81 -1.71 53.77 4.26
C GLN A 81 -2.44 54.03 2.94
N ILE A 82 -3.75 54.26 3.01
CA ILE A 82 -4.61 54.48 1.84
C ILE A 82 -5.25 55.85 1.95
N LEU A 83 -5.01 56.70 0.96
CA LEU A 83 -5.59 58.04 0.88
C LEU A 83 -6.95 57.96 0.18
N LEU A 84 -8.00 58.50 0.81
CA LEU A 84 -9.35 58.62 0.24
C LEU A 84 -9.58 60.04 -0.27
N LEU A 85 -9.72 60.17 -1.59
CA LEU A 85 -10.15 61.40 -2.24
C LEU A 85 -11.68 61.56 -2.12
N PRO A 86 -12.18 62.78 -1.92
CA PRO A 86 -13.61 63.04 -1.98
C PRO A 86 -14.11 62.86 -3.42
N PRO A 87 -15.39 62.49 -3.62
CA PRO A 87 -15.95 62.27 -4.95
C PRO A 87 -16.03 63.56 -5.77
N SER A 88 -15.94 64.73 -5.13
CA SER A 88 -15.87 66.04 -5.79
C SER A 88 -14.51 66.34 -6.44
N ALA A 89 -13.43 65.65 -6.04
CA ALA A 89 -12.10 65.85 -6.58
C ALA A 89 -11.81 65.01 -7.83
N VAL A 90 -12.71 64.09 -8.18
CA VAL A 90 -12.49 63.07 -9.20
C VAL A 90 -13.70 63.00 -10.12
N LEU A 91 -13.46 62.80 -11.42
CA LEU A 91 -14.54 62.53 -12.36
C LEU A 91 -14.96 61.07 -12.24
N ILE A 92 -16.23 60.82 -11.91
CA ILE A 92 -16.83 59.48 -11.85
C ILE A 92 -17.92 59.41 -12.91
N GLN A 93 -17.81 58.46 -13.84
CA GLN A 93 -18.78 58.28 -14.91
C GLN A 93 -19.06 56.80 -15.19
N THR A 94 -20.32 56.43 -15.35
CA THR A 94 -20.74 55.08 -15.73
C THR A 94 -20.88 54.97 -17.25
N LEU A 95 -20.16 54.03 -17.85
CA LEU A 95 -20.10 53.79 -19.30
C LEU A 95 -20.60 52.39 -19.63
N GLN A 96 -21.31 52.25 -20.75
CA GLN A 96 -21.67 50.96 -21.31
C GLN A 96 -20.76 50.63 -22.50
N LEU A 97 -19.97 49.58 -22.36
CA LEU A 97 -19.05 49.12 -23.40
C LEU A 97 -19.51 47.77 -23.97
N PRO A 98 -19.14 47.44 -25.23
CA PRO A 98 -19.44 46.12 -25.79
C PRO A 98 -18.67 45.03 -25.05
N LEU A 99 -19.22 43.81 -24.99
CA LEU A 99 -18.60 42.68 -24.27
C LEU A 99 -17.18 42.33 -24.74
N ALA A 100 -16.84 42.65 -26.00
CA ALA A 100 -15.47 42.50 -26.53
C ALA A 100 -14.43 43.33 -25.74
N ALA A 101 -14.83 44.49 -25.21
CA ALA A 101 -13.96 45.37 -24.42
C ALA A 101 -13.58 44.77 -23.05
N ALA A 102 -14.31 43.78 -22.55
CA ALA A 102 -14.05 43.16 -21.25
C ALA A 102 -12.64 42.52 -21.16
N ARG A 103 -12.06 42.10 -22.29
CA ARG A 103 -10.73 41.48 -22.32
C ARG A 103 -9.61 42.49 -22.13
N ASN A 104 -9.76 43.71 -22.66
CA ASN A 104 -8.75 44.78 -22.67
C ASN A 104 -9.38 46.14 -22.28
N LEU A 105 -10.02 46.18 -21.12
CA LEU A 105 -10.77 47.35 -20.64
C LEU A 105 -9.95 48.64 -20.62
N ALA A 106 -8.72 48.59 -20.09
CA ALA A 106 -7.86 49.77 -19.94
C ALA A 106 -7.51 50.42 -21.30
N THR A 107 -7.27 49.61 -22.34
CA THR A 107 -6.93 50.10 -23.67
C THR A 107 -8.13 50.73 -24.36
N VAL A 108 -9.30 50.06 -24.29
CA VAL A 108 -10.53 50.57 -24.92
C VAL A 108 -11.01 51.86 -24.25
N VAL A 109 -11.00 51.91 -22.92
CA VAL A 109 -11.30 53.14 -22.17
C VAL A 109 -10.29 54.24 -22.49
N GLY A 110 -9.00 53.87 -22.64
CA GLY A 110 -7.92 54.75 -23.12
C GLY A 110 -8.27 55.54 -24.38
N TYR A 111 -8.82 54.87 -25.39
CA TYR A 111 -9.19 55.50 -26.67
C TYR A 111 -10.51 56.26 -26.62
N GLU A 112 -11.43 55.88 -25.74
CA GLU A 112 -12.73 56.54 -25.61
C GLU A 112 -12.69 57.73 -24.62
N LEU A 113 -11.61 57.90 -23.86
CA LEU A 113 -11.44 59.00 -22.89
C LEU A 113 -11.60 60.38 -23.53
N ASP A 114 -11.03 60.59 -24.71
CA ASP A 114 -11.09 61.88 -25.42
C ASP A 114 -12.54 62.28 -25.81
N ARG A 115 -13.48 61.33 -25.80
CA ARG A 115 -14.91 61.60 -26.06
C ARG A 115 -15.68 62.00 -24.80
N PHE A 116 -15.17 61.64 -23.64
CA PHE A 116 -15.83 61.84 -22.34
C PHE A 116 -15.17 62.94 -21.51
N THR A 117 -13.93 63.30 -21.81
CA THR A 117 -13.19 64.36 -21.15
C THR A 117 -12.57 65.32 -22.17
N PRO A 118 -12.52 66.63 -21.89
CA PRO A 118 -11.83 67.61 -22.73
C PRO A 118 -10.30 67.54 -22.62
N PHE A 119 -9.75 66.49 -21.98
CA PHE A 119 -8.33 66.30 -21.72
C PHE A 119 -7.86 64.99 -22.37
N ASP A 120 -6.63 64.99 -22.85
CA ASP A 120 -6.02 63.79 -23.42
C ASP A 120 -5.79 62.72 -22.35
N ALA A 121 -5.84 61.44 -22.74
CA ALA A 121 -5.52 60.32 -21.86
C ALA A 121 -4.11 60.39 -21.20
N SER A 122 -3.19 61.17 -21.77
CA SER A 122 -1.84 61.39 -21.22
C SER A 122 -1.81 62.36 -20.02
N GLN A 123 -2.80 63.24 -19.91
CA GLN A 123 -2.92 64.27 -18.86
C GLN A 123 -3.77 63.80 -17.68
N LEU A 124 -4.38 62.61 -17.80
CA LEU A 124 -5.26 62.01 -16.80
C LEU A 124 -4.63 60.75 -16.19
N TYR A 125 -4.93 60.51 -14.91
CA TYR A 125 -4.87 59.19 -14.31
C TYR A 125 -6.29 58.62 -14.29
N PHE A 126 -6.47 57.44 -14.89
CA PHE A 126 -7.78 56.81 -15.01
C PHE A 126 -7.73 55.35 -14.60
N VAL A 127 -8.83 54.89 -14.01
CA VAL A 127 -9.06 53.48 -13.69
C VAL A 127 -10.49 53.13 -14.08
N ALA A 128 -10.63 52.00 -14.77
CA ALA A 128 -11.90 51.46 -15.20
C ALA A 128 -12.24 50.22 -14.37
N ARG A 129 -13.35 50.26 -13.64
CA ARG A 129 -13.85 49.13 -12.86
C ARG A 129 -15.10 48.55 -13.52
N GLN A 130 -15.10 47.24 -13.75
CA GLN A 130 -16.29 46.54 -14.24
C GLN A 130 -17.24 46.27 -13.07
N GLU A 131 -18.46 46.79 -13.15
CA GLU A 131 -19.50 46.59 -12.12
C GLU A 131 -20.41 45.42 -12.49
N ARG A 132 -20.93 45.40 -13.73
CA ARG A 132 -21.89 44.38 -14.18
C ARG A 132 -21.60 43.91 -15.59
N ARG A 133 -21.94 42.64 -15.87
CA ARG A 133 -21.84 42.03 -17.18
C ARG A 133 -23.22 41.57 -17.64
N ASN A 134 -23.65 42.09 -18.79
CA ASN A 134 -24.86 41.62 -19.48
C ASN A 134 -24.46 40.76 -20.69
N ALA A 135 -25.45 40.17 -21.38
CA ALA A 135 -25.21 39.29 -22.52
C ALA A 135 -24.54 40.00 -23.71
N ALA A 136 -24.80 41.29 -23.91
CA ALA A 136 -24.28 42.08 -25.04
C ALA A 136 -23.30 43.19 -24.63
N SER A 137 -23.48 43.79 -23.46
CA SER A 137 -22.68 44.92 -22.96
C SER A 137 -22.13 44.68 -21.55
N ILE A 138 -21.13 45.47 -21.18
CA ILE A 138 -20.56 45.54 -19.84
C ILE A 138 -20.73 46.97 -19.32
N GLU A 139 -21.08 47.06 -18.04
CA GLU A 139 -21.20 48.32 -17.32
C GLU A 139 -19.90 48.57 -16.56
N VAL A 140 -19.29 49.73 -16.84
CA VAL A 140 -17.96 50.09 -16.35
C VAL A 140 -18.04 51.47 -15.70
N THR A 141 -17.57 51.56 -14.46
CA THR A 141 -17.37 52.84 -13.79
C THR A 141 -15.96 53.32 -14.12
N LEU A 142 -15.87 54.44 -14.83
CA LEU A 142 -14.65 55.17 -15.10
C LEU A 142 -14.44 56.20 -13.98
N VAL A 143 -13.24 56.16 -13.40
CA VAL A 143 -12.79 57.15 -12.42
C VAL A 143 -11.53 57.80 -12.97
N ALA A 144 -11.52 59.13 -13.11
CA ALA A 144 -10.42 59.88 -13.69
C ALA A 144 -10.08 61.16 -12.91
N ILE A 145 -8.78 61.45 -12.75
CA ILE A 145 -8.27 62.66 -12.10
C ILE A 145 -7.13 63.26 -12.95
N LEU A 146 -7.03 64.58 -13.01
CA LEU A 146 -5.92 65.28 -13.66
C LEU A 146 -4.60 64.95 -12.96
N ARG A 147 -3.55 64.64 -13.74
CA ARG A 147 -2.24 64.29 -13.21
C ARG A 147 -1.67 65.38 -12.32
N GLU A 148 -1.67 66.62 -12.81
CA GLU A 148 -1.20 67.79 -12.05
C GLU A 148 -1.93 67.93 -10.69
N ARG A 149 -3.24 67.65 -10.67
CA ARG A 149 -4.04 67.74 -9.45
C ARG A 149 -3.70 66.63 -8.47
N LEU A 150 -3.51 65.40 -8.94
CA LEU A 150 -3.10 64.29 -8.09
C LEU A 150 -1.68 64.52 -7.56
N ASP A 151 -0.76 64.99 -8.40
CA ASP A 151 0.63 65.25 -8.03
C ASP A 151 0.73 66.35 -6.96
N GLN A 152 -0.10 67.41 -7.05
CA GLN A 152 -0.22 68.43 -6.00
C GLN A 152 -0.69 67.81 -4.68
N ILE A 153 -1.74 66.98 -4.70
CA ILE A 153 -2.27 66.32 -3.50
C ILE A 153 -1.22 65.38 -2.89
N LEU A 154 -0.48 64.64 -3.71
CA LEU A 154 0.61 63.77 -3.25
C LEU A 154 1.77 64.57 -2.65
N ALA A 155 2.11 65.73 -3.23
CA ALA A 155 3.12 66.63 -2.70
C ALA A 155 2.69 67.22 -1.34
N GLU A 156 1.45 67.67 -1.20
CA GLU A 156 0.88 68.13 0.08
C GLU A 156 0.90 67.00 1.13
N CYS A 157 0.49 65.79 0.76
CA CYS A 157 0.61 64.60 1.62
C CYS A 157 2.06 64.34 2.06
N ALA A 158 3.02 64.46 1.14
CA ALA A 158 4.43 64.25 1.44
C ALA A 158 5.00 65.28 2.42
N THR A 159 4.57 66.55 2.33
CA THR A 159 4.96 67.59 3.31
C THR A 159 4.43 67.30 4.72
N LEU A 160 3.29 66.60 4.81
CA LEU A 160 2.67 66.16 6.05
C LEU A 160 3.18 64.79 6.54
N GLY A 161 4.18 64.22 5.85
CA GLY A 161 4.82 62.95 6.23
C GLY A 161 4.05 61.69 5.82
N LEU A 162 3.00 61.81 5.00
CA LEU A 162 2.24 60.68 4.48
C LEU A 162 2.72 60.29 3.08
N GLN A 163 3.16 59.04 2.92
CA GLN A 163 3.38 58.42 1.63
C GLN A 163 2.30 57.37 1.39
N PRO A 164 1.24 57.70 0.61
CA PRO A 164 0.13 56.79 0.40
C PRO A 164 0.59 55.59 -0.44
N HIS A 165 0.24 54.39 0.01
CA HIS A 165 0.53 53.13 -0.70
C HIS A 165 -0.49 52.85 -1.81
N ALA A 166 -1.69 53.42 -1.68
CA ALA A 166 -2.76 53.42 -2.66
C ALA A 166 -3.61 54.69 -2.49
N VAL A 167 -4.24 55.15 -3.57
CA VAL A 167 -5.15 56.29 -3.57
C VAL A 167 -6.51 55.82 -4.06
N ASP A 168 -7.52 55.90 -3.21
CA ASP A 168 -8.88 55.46 -3.51
C ASP A 168 -9.87 56.63 -3.40
N VAL A 169 -11.09 56.44 -3.86
CA VAL A 169 -12.16 57.44 -3.76
C VAL A 169 -13.13 57.01 -2.65
N GLY A 170 -13.41 57.93 -1.74
CA GLY A 170 -14.43 57.75 -0.71
C GLY A 170 -15.83 58.03 -1.27
N GLY A 171 -16.78 57.12 -1.04
CA GLY A 171 -18.21 57.41 -1.17
C GLY A 171 -18.69 58.33 -0.04
N GLY A 172 -19.90 58.86 -0.16
CA GLY A 172 -20.49 59.83 0.78
C GLY A 172 -20.48 59.42 2.26
N ASP A 173 -20.38 58.12 2.55
CA ASP A 173 -20.37 57.55 3.91
C ASP A 173 -18.96 57.15 4.40
N GLY A 174 -17.89 57.54 3.71
CA GLY A 174 -16.51 57.13 4.02
C GLY A 174 -16.16 55.70 3.59
N GLN A 175 -17.07 55.02 2.89
CA GLN A 175 -16.80 53.73 2.26
C GLN A 175 -15.89 53.87 1.03
N ARG A 176 -15.03 52.90 0.81
CA ARG A 176 -14.12 52.86 -0.34
C ARG A 176 -14.83 52.42 -1.61
N MET A 177 -14.51 53.05 -2.73
CA MET A 177 -14.92 52.54 -4.05
C MET A 177 -14.08 51.33 -4.52
N GLY A 178 -12.93 51.10 -3.89
CA GLY A 178 -12.05 49.96 -4.17
C GLY A 178 -11.24 50.14 -5.46
N ILE A 179 -10.92 51.38 -5.80
CA ILE A 179 -10.28 51.78 -7.06
C ILE A 179 -8.95 52.43 -6.73
N ASP A 180 -7.83 51.79 -7.09
CA ASP A 180 -6.51 52.40 -6.85
C ASP A 180 -6.08 53.29 -8.03
N LEU A 181 -6.19 54.60 -7.83
CA LEU A 181 -5.79 55.65 -8.77
C LEU A 181 -4.27 55.86 -8.83
N LEU A 182 -3.49 55.25 -7.94
CA LEU A 182 -2.04 55.42 -7.91
C LEU A 182 -1.39 54.68 -9.11
N PRO A 183 -0.60 55.38 -9.95
CA PRO A 183 0.01 54.75 -11.11
C PRO A 183 1.10 53.75 -10.71
N ILE A 184 1.23 52.67 -11.49
CA ILE A 184 2.20 51.57 -11.31
C ILE A 184 3.63 52.02 -10.92
N PRO A 185 4.24 53.06 -11.53
CA PRO A 185 5.61 53.49 -11.17
C PRO A 185 5.76 54.09 -9.77
N LEU A 186 4.70 54.67 -9.20
CA LEU A 186 4.72 55.30 -7.87
C LEU A 186 4.31 54.32 -6.75
N ARG A 187 3.82 53.12 -7.11
CA ARG A 187 3.42 52.11 -6.14
C ARG A 187 4.67 51.53 -5.44
N PRO A 188 4.79 51.61 -4.10
CA PRO A 188 5.88 50.96 -3.40
C PRO A 188 5.87 49.47 -3.73
N ARG A 189 7.06 48.87 -3.92
CA ARG A 189 7.24 47.49 -4.37
C ARG A 189 6.74 46.53 -3.28
N GLN A 190 5.43 46.33 -3.22
CA GLN A 190 4.78 45.47 -2.27
C GLN A 190 5.31 44.05 -2.49
N ARG A 191 6.05 43.51 -1.53
CA ARG A 191 6.53 42.13 -1.56
C ARG A 191 5.28 41.26 -1.63
N ARG A 192 4.97 40.73 -2.82
CA ARG A 192 3.99 39.66 -3.03
C ARG A 192 4.50 38.38 -2.34
N SER A 193 4.48 38.34 -1.01
CA SER A 193 5.02 37.24 -0.19
C SER A 193 4.04 36.07 -0.04
N GLY A 194 2.76 36.27 -0.35
CA GLY A 194 1.71 35.26 -0.15
C GLY A 194 1.87 33.97 -1.00
N LEU A 195 2.48 34.05 -2.19
CA LEU A 195 2.59 32.90 -3.10
C LEU A 195 3.66 31.89 -2.65
N GLY A 196 4.73 32.34 -1.98
CA GLY A 196 5.80 31.45 -1.52
C GLY A 196 5.38 30.59 -0.34
N LEU A 197 4.65 31.18 0.61
CA LEU A 197 4.18 30.49 1.81
C LEU A 197 3.02 29.54 1.51
N GLN A 198 2.07 29.94 0.65
CA GLN A 198 1.01 29.04 0.15
C GLN A 198 1.60 27.79 -0.51
N ARG A 199 2.71 27.94 -1.25
CA ARG A 199 3.42 26.81 -1.88
C ARG A 199 4.12 25.92 -0.85
N LYS A 200 4.70 26.48 0.21
CA LYS A 200 5.29 25.72 1.32
C LYS A 200 4.21 24.93 2.10
N LEU A 201 3.04 25.53 2.33
CA LEU A 201 1.91 24.84 2.96
C LEU A 201 1.34 23.72 2.08
N ALA A 202 1.23 23.94 0.77
CA ALA A 202 0.79 22.87 -0.15
C ALA A 202 1.76 21.69 -0.15
N TRP A 203 3.07 21.95 -0.11
CA TRP A 203 4.09 20.91 0.05
C TRP A 203 4.00 20.20 1.40
N LEU A 204 3.76 20.93 2.49
CA LEU A 204 3.60 20.35 3.82
C LEU A 204 2.35 19.48 3.91
N CYS A 205 1.22 19.94 3.39
CA CYS A 205 0.00 19.12 3.29
C CYS A 205 0.20 17.87 2.43
N GLY A 206 0.88 18.00 1.28
CA GLY A 206 1.21 16.85 0.43
C GLY A 206 2.11 15.85 1.15
N GLY A 207 3.14 16.33 1.85
CA GLY A 207 4.04 15.49 2.66
C GLY A 207 3.31 14.79 3.80
N LEU A 208 2.40 15.48 4.48
CA LEU A 208 1.62 14.91 5.59
C LEU A 208 0.67 13.81 5.11
N LEU A 209 0.04 13.97 3.94
CA LEU A 209 -0.79 12.94 3.32
C LEU A 209 0.01 11.69 2.96
N ILE A 210 1.19 11.87 2.37
CA ILE A 210 2.09 10.75 2.03
C ILE A 210 2.55 10.04 3.31
N ALA A 211 2.91 10.78 4.36
CA ALA A 211 3.30 10.20 5.63
C ALA A 211 2.15 9.40 6.28
N ALA A 212 0.92 9.92 6.27
CA ALA A 212 -0.25 9.21 6.77
C ALA A 212 -0.52 7.91 5.98
N MET A 213 -0.36 7.95 4.65
CA MET A 213 -0.49 6.76 3.80
C MET A 213 0.59 5.71 4.09
N LEU A 214 1.84 6.13 4.30
CA LEU A 214 2.94 5.24 4.67
C LEU A 214 2.73 4.61 6.06
N LEU A 215 2.30 5.40 7.05
CA LEU A 215 1.97 4.90 8.39
C LEU A 215 0.84 3.88 8.36
N TRP A 216 -0.21 4.13 7.57
CA TRP A 216 -1.32 3.18 7.41
C TRP A 216 -0.89 1.87 6.73
N LEU A 217 0.02 1.94 5.75
CA LEU A 217 0.56 0.76 5.09
C LEU A 217 1.42 -0.09 6.04
N ASP A 218 2.23 0.57 6.89
CA ASP A 218 3.06 -0.09 7.89
C ASP A 218 2.20 -0.80 8.96
N ASP A 219 1.12 -0.18 9.42
CA ASP A 219 0.17 -0.77 10.37
C ASP A 219 -0.50 -2.04 9.80
N ARG A 220 -0.91 -1.99 8.51
CA ARG A 220 -1.43 -3.15 7.78
C ARG A 220 -0.41 -4.28 7.64
N GLN A 221 0.87 -3.95 7.42
CA GLN A 221 1.93 -4.94 7.31
C GLN A 221 2.21 -5.61 8.67
N ARG A 222 2.20 -4.84 9.76
CA ARG A 222 2.38 -5.38 11.13
C ARG A 222 1.30 -6.40 11.49
N LEU A 223 0.04 -6.09 11.21
CA LEU A 223 -1.10 -7.02 11.41
C LEU A 223 -0.91 -8.34 10.66
N LEU A 224 -0.44 -8.30 9.41
CA LEU A 224 -0.17 -9.51 8.62
C LEU A 224 0.98 -10.34 9.19
N THR A 225 2.05 -9.69 9.65
CA THR A 225 3.19 -10.41 10.26
C THR A 225 2.82 -11.08 11.58
N GLU A 226 1.95 -10.46 12.38
CA GLU A 226 1.47 -11.04 13.63
C GLU A 226 0.56 -12.25 13.37
N MET A 227 -0.31 -12.17 12.37
CA MET A 227 -1.12 -13.30 11.91
C MET A 227 -0.25 -14.45 11.35
N GLU A 228 0.79 -14.15 10.57
CA GLU A 228 1.71 -15.19 10.10
C GLU A 228 2.46 -15.87 11.26
N ASN A 229 2.91 -15.11 12.26
CA ASN A 229 3.63 -15.64 13.40
C ASN A 229 2.75 -16.54 14.26
N THR A 230 1.49 -16.17 14.50
CA THR A 230 0.53 -17.01 15.24
C THR A 230 0.22 -18.31 14.49
N VAL A 231 0.05 -18.26 13.16
CA VAL A 231 -0.15 -19.45 12.33
C VAL A 231 1.08 -20.36 12.34
N ARG A 232 2.30 -19.80 12.25
CA ARG A 232 3.55 -20.58 12.32
C ARG A 232 3.73 -21.25 13.68
N ALA A 233 3.43 -20.55 14.77
CA ALA A 233 3.46 -21.11 16.11
C ALA A 233 2.48 -22.27 16.25
N GLN A 234 1.23 -22.12 15.78
CA GLN A 234 0.23 -23.20 15.81
C GLN A 234 0.64 -24.40 14.95
N LYS A 235 1.23 -24.18 13.77
CA LYS A 235 1.74 -25.27 12.92
C LYS A 235 2.85 -26.09 13.60
N SER A 236 3.73 -25.46 14.38
CA SER A 236 4.77 -26.19 15.12
C SER A 236 4.20 -27.16 16.17
N GLN A 237 3.10 -26.79 16.84
CA GLN A 237 2.41 -27.67 17.78
C GLN A 237 1.73 -28.86 17.05
N VAL A 238 1.18 -28.63 15.86
CA VAL A 238 0.60 -29.70 15.04
C VAL A 238 1.68 -30.69 14.56
N ALA A 239 2.89 -30.21 14.26
CA ALA A 239 4.01 -31.08 13.85
C ALA A 239 4.43 -32.07 14.95
N GLU A 240 4.32 -31.68 16.23
CA GLU A 240 4.60 -32.57 17.37
C GLU A 240 3.55 -33.67 17.52
N VAL A 241 2.27 -33.32 17.37
CA VAL A 241 1.17 -34.30 17.38
C VAL A 241 1.29 -35.30 16.22
N GLN A 242 1.71 -34.83 15.04
CA GLN A 242 1.97 -35.71 13.89
C GLN A 242 3.12 -36.69 14.16
N LYS A 243 4.21 -36.27 14.83
CA LYS A 243 5.31 -37.16 15.23
C LYS A 243 4.83 -38.26 16.18
N ILE A 244 4.02 -37.94 17.18
CA ILE A 244 3.48 -38.92 18.13
C ILE A 244 2.58 -39.93 17.41
N ARG A 245 1.71 -39.47 16.50
CA ARG A 245 0.89 -40.39 15.68
C ARG A 245 1.77 -41.32 14.84
N GLN A 246 2.84 -40.79 14.22
CA GLN A 246 3.76 -41.61 13.44
C GLN A 246 4.47 -42.67 14.30
N GLN A 247 4.88 -42.32 15.52
CA GLN A 247 5.48 -43.27 16.47
C GLN A 247 4.49 -44.37 16.89
N LEU A 248 3.22 -44.02 17.11
CA LEU A 248 2.16 -45.00 17.41
C LEU A 248 1.89 -45.94 16.24
N THR A 249 1.87 -45.42 15.00
CA THR A 249 1.67 -46.25 13.81
C THR A 249 2.86 -47.19 13.59
N ASN A 250 4.10 -46.69 13.73
CA ASN A 250 5.31 -47.50 13.56
C ASN A 250 5.42 -48.62 14.62
N THR A 251 5.12 -48.32 15.88
CA THR A 251 5.17 -49.31 16.98
C THR A 251 4.08 -50.37 16.84
N ARG A 252 2.85 -49.97 16.49
CA ARG A 252 1.76 -50.92 16.20
C ARG A 252 2.03 -51.77 14.97
N GLY A 253 2.60 -51.19 13.91
CA GLY A 253 3.00 -51.90 12.70
C GLY A 253 4.07 -52.96 12.99
N ALA A 254 5.10 -52.62 13.79
CA ALA A 254 6.14 -53.55 14.19
C ALA A 254 5.60 -54.71 15.05
N ALA A 255 4.72 -54.44 16.01
CA ALA A 255 4.10 -55.48 16.83
C ALA A 255 3.26 -56.46 16.00
N ASN A 256 2.45 -55.93 15.07
CA ASN A 256 1.62 -56.75 14.20
C ASN A 256 2.46 -57.58 13.20
N TYR A 257 3.57 -57.04 12.72
CA TYR A 257 4.51 -57.78 11.87
C TYR A 257 5.11 -58.98 12.62
N LEU A 258 5.54 -58.80 13.87
CA LEU A 258 6.09 -59.89 14.69
C LEU A 258 5.04 -60.96 15.01
N ILE A 259 3.80 -60.57 15.30
CA ILE A 259 2.69 -61.52 15.55
C ILE A 259 2.40 -62.35 14.30
N ARG A 260 2.33 -61.73 13.11
CA ARG A 260 2.13 -62.45 11.85
C ARG A 260 3.29 -63.38 11.53
N ARG A 261 4.54 -62.93 11.73
CA ARG A 261 5.73 -63.77 11.52
C ARG A 261 5.73 -64.98 12.45
N LYS A 262 5.33 -64.81 13.72
CA LYS A 262 5.21 -65.91 14.68
C LYS A 262 4.06 -66.88 14.34
N ALA A 263 2.96 -66.39 13.77
CA ALA A 263 1.83 -67.21 13.34
C ALA A 263 2.12 -67.99 12.05
N ALA A 264 2.99 -67.49 11.17
CA ALA A 264 3.36 -68.11 9.91
C ALA A 264 4.44 -69.19 10.02
N GLN A 265 5.11 -69.34 11.18
CA GLN A 265 6.05 -70.43 11.39
C GLN A 265 5.28 -71.66 11.90
N PRO A 266 5.39 -72.83 11.21
CA PRO A 266 4.76 -74.05 11.71
C PRO A 266 5.32 -74.39 13.10
N PRO A 267 4.48 -74.82 14.06
CA PRO A 267 4.96 -75.12 15.41
C PRO A 267 5.98 -76.27 15.33
N LEU A 268 7.18 -76.06 15.88
CA LEU A 268 8.27 -77.04 15.94
C LEU A 268 7.79 -78.42 16.44
N ALA A 269 6.82 -78.44 17.33
CA ALA A 269 6.20 -79.65 17.85
C ALA A 269 5.45 -80.47 16.78
N ALA A 270 4.79 -79.83 15.81
CA ALA A 270 4.10 -80.53 14.72
C ALA A 270 5.12 -81.16 13.75
N LEU A 271 6.18 -80.43 13.44
CA LEU A 271 7.28 -80.91 12.60
C LEU A 271 8.00 -82.11 13.22
N LEU A 272 8.33 -82.04 14.52
CA LEU A 272 8.94 -83.15 15.25
C LEU A 272 8.03 -84.38 15.27
N ASN A 273 6.73 -84.19 15.51
CA ASN A 273 5.77 -85.28 15.52
C ASN A 273 5.71 -85.99 14.16
N GLU A 274 5.64 -85.23 13.06
CA GLU A 274 5.63 -85.81 11.71
C GLU A 274 6.94 -86.51 11.38
N LEU A 275 8.10 -85.92 11.71
CA LEU A 275 9.40 -86.56 11.55
C LEU A 275 9.48 -87.89 12.31
N THR A 276 9.01 -87.93 13.56
CA THR A 276 9.00 -89.17 14.34
C THR A 276 8.07 -90.24 13.77
N ALA A 277 6.96 -89.85 13.12
CA ALA A 277 6.05 -90.78 12.47
C ALA A 277 6.61 -91.31 11.13
N CYS A 278 7.33 -90.47 10.39
CA CYS A 278 7.92 -90.78 9.09
C CYS A 278 9.17 -91.66 9.18
N LEU A 279 9.98 -91.50 10.24
CA LEU A 279 11.29 -92.15 10.33
C LEU A 279 11.16 -93.64 10.75
N PRO A 280 11.95 -94.54 10.12
CA PRO A 280 12.00 -95.94 10.53
C PRO A 280 12.52 -96.09 11.97
N ARG A 281 12.02 -97.09 12.71
CA ARG A 281 12.46 -97.40 14.09
C ARG A 281 13.96 -97.71 14.21
N ASP A 282 14.61 -98.05 13.10
CA ASP A 282 16.04 -98.38 13.03
C ASP A 282 16.93 -97.14 12.77
N THR A 283 16.34 -95.93 12.73
CA THR A 283 17.02 -94.66 12.42
C THR A 283 16.96 -93.70 13.60
N TRP A 284 18.11 -93.15 13.95
CA TRP A 284 18.29 -92.28 15.12
C TRP A 284 18.82 -90.94 14.60
N ILE A 285 18.28 -89.83 15.09
CA ILE A 285 18.74 -88.48 14.75
C ILE A 285 19.58 -87.97 15.92
N ASP A 286 20.81 -87.58 15.61
CA ASP A 286 21.75 -87.02 16.59
C ASP A 286 21.68 -85.48 16.59
N GLN A 287 21.45 -84.87 15.43
CA GLN A 287 21.35 -83.43 15.28
C GLN A 287 20.24 -83.06 14.30
N LEU A 288 19.38 -82.12 14.72
CA LEU A 288 18.33 -81.50 13.90
C LEU A 288 18.50 -79.99 14.00
N GLU A 289 18.72 -79.35 12.85
CA GLU A 289 18.90 -77.91 12.73
C GLU A 289 17.87 -77.35 11.75
N ILE A 290 17.23 -76.25 12.15
CA ILE A 290 16.15 -75.61 11.39
C ILE A 290 16.52 -74.13 11.26
N ASN A 291 16.65 -73.68 10.03
CA ASN A 291 17.00 -72.31 9.72
C ASN A 291 15.75 -71.46 9.46
N ASP A 292 15.86 -70.16 9.72
CA ASP A 292 14.81 -69.16 9.43
C ASP A 292 14.39 -69.13 7.95
N SER A 293 15.21 -69.69 7.05
CA SER A 293 14.99 -69.82 5.61
C SER A 293 14.18 -71.06 5.19
N ALA A 294 13.49 -71.72 6.14
CA ALA A 294 12.72 -72.94 5.90
C ALA A 294 13.58 -74.16 5.49
N GLU A 295 14.90 -74.10 5.72
CA GLU A 295 15.80 -75.23 5.51
C GLU A 295 15.90 -76.07 6.78
N VAL A 296 15.74 -77.38 6.64
CA VAL A 296 15.89 -78.35 7.73
C VAL A 296 17.02 -79.29 7.36
N SER A 297 18.05 -79.33 8.21
CA SER A 297 19.13 -80.30 8.09
C SER A 297 19.15 -81.22 9.30
N PHE A 298 19.26 -82.52 9.05
CA PHE A 298 19.36 -83.50 10.12
C PHE A 298 20.42 -84.56 9.80
N SER A 299 21.11 -84.99 10.84
CA SER A 299 22.13 -86.03 10.76
C SER A 299 21.95 -87.05 11.88
N GLY A 300 22.42 -88.26 11.62
CA GLY A 300 22.35 -89.35 12.57
C GLY A 300 22.74 -90.67 11.94
N GLN A 301 22.21 -91.76 12.48
CA GLN A 301 22.64 -93.12 12.16
C GLN A 301 21.46 -93.99 11.74
N SER A 302 21.63 -94.78 10.69
CA SER A 302 20.60 -95.70 10.19
C SER A 302 21.18 -97.04 9.76
N ALA A 303 20.42 -98.11 9.98
CA ALA A 303 20.77 -99.43 9.44
C ALA A 303 20.67 -99.49 7.90
N LYS A 304 19.93 -98.57 7.26
CA LYS A 304 19.73 -98.51 5.79
C LYS A 304 19.71 -97.06 5.29
N ALA A 305 20.86 -96.39 5.33
CA ALA A 305 20.96 -94.97 4.96
C ALA A 305 20.51 -94.68 3.52
N SER A 306 20.86 -95.54 2.55
CA SER A 306 20.51 -95.33 1.14
C SER A 306 19.00 -95.39 0.83
N ALA A 307 18.22 -96.07 1.68
CA ALA A 307 16.77 -96.19 1.50
C ALA A 307 15.96 -95.06 2.18
N LEU A 308 16.59 -94.28 3.06
CA LEU A 308 15.92 -93.20 3.81
C LEU A 308 15.43 -92.07 2.91
N ILE A 309 16.18 -91.73 1.86
CA ILE A 309 15.82 -90.64 0.95
C ILE A 309 14.47 -90.87 0.25
N ALA A 310 14.14 -92.12 -0.07
CA ALA A 310 12.86 -92.46 -0.68
C ALA A 310 11.72 -92.33 0.32
N ARG A 311 11.96 -92.62 1.60
CA ARG A 311 10.96 -92.56 2.66
C ARG A 311 10.67 -91.14 3.14
N ILE A 312 11.69 -90.28 3.12
CA ILE A 312 11.56 -88.85 3.47
C ILE A 312 10.79 -88.08 2.40
N LYS A 313 10.91 -88.50 1.13
CA LYS A 313 10.09 -87.95 0.03
C LYS A 313 8.60 -88.20 0.18
N ASP A 314 8.20 -89.20 0.97
CA ASP A 314 6.79 -89.51 1.24
C ASP A 314 6.22 -88.66 2.41
N CYS A 315 7.03 -87.83 3.07
CA CYS A 315 6.58 -86.96 4.15
C CYS A 315 6.01 -85.64 3.59
N HIS A 316 4.89 -85.18 4.15
CA HIS A 316 4.14 -84.06 3.58
C HIS A 316 4.78 -82.71 3.88
N SER A 317 5.37 -82.54 5.07
CA SER A 317 6.01 -81.29 5.48
C SER A 317 7.40 -81.04 4.89
N LEU A 318 7.99 -82.01 4.17
CA LEU A 318 9.36 -81.90 3.65
C LEU A 318 9.43 -82.09 2.14
N GLU A 319 10.06 -81.14 1.47
CA GLU A 319 10.34 -81.19 0.04
C GLU A 319 11.85 -81.22 -0.24
N ASN A 320 12.21 -81.72 -1.42
CA ASN A 320 13.57 -81.62 -1.96
C ASN A 320 14.67 -82.15 -1.01
N ALA A 321 14.41 -83.28 -0.34
CA ALA A 321 15.42 -83.95 0.47
C ALA A 321 16.63 -84.37 -0.39
N GLN A 322 17.82 -84.05 0.09
CA GLN A 322 19.11 -84.31 -0.57
C GLN A 322 20.17 -84.69 0.48
N PHE A 323 21.08 -85.60 0.13
CA PHE A 323 22.19 -85.95 1.02
C PHE A 323 23.23 -84.82 1.03
N GLN A 324 23.60 -84.38 2.24
CA GLN A 324 24.61 -83.36 2.48
C GLN A 324 25.91 -84.04 2.94
N GLY A 325 26.50 -84.88 2.08
CA GLY A 325 27.73 -85.60 2.39
C GLY A 325 27.76 -87.03 1.84
N VAL A 326 28.84 -87.75 2.16
CA VAL A 326 29.01 -89.16 1.81
C VAL A 326 28.51 -90.02 2.98
N ILE A 327 27.80 -91.11 2.68
CA ILE A 327 27.37 -92.09 3.69
C ILE A 327 28.61 -92.83 4.19
N GLN A 328 28.89 -92.75 5.49
CA GLN A 328 30.06 -93.38 6.08
C GLN A 328 29.63 -94.49 7.05
N PRO A 329 30.06 -95.74 6.84
CA PRO A 329 29.76 -96.83 7.76
C PRO A 329 30.53 -96.64 9.07
N ASP A 330 29.85 -96.74 10.20
CA ASP A 330 30.45 -96.68 11.52
C ASP A 330 30.74 -98.10 12.02
N ALA A 331 32.03 -98.39 12.24
CA ALA A 331 32.52 -99.69 12.67
C ALA A 331 32.15 -100.03 14.13
N GLN A 332 31.79 -99.05 14.96
CA GLN A 332 31.43 -99.29 16.37
C GLN A 332 29.96 -99.68 16.54
N THR A 333 29.06 -99.09 15.75
CA THR A 333 27.61 -99.30 15.86
C THR A 333 27.05 -100.25 14.79
N GLY A 334 27.83 -100.52 13.73
CA GLY A 334 27.40 -101.32 12.58
C GLY A 334 26.30 -100.65 11.76
N LYS A 335 26.13 -99.33 11.89
CA LYS A 335 25.15 -98.50 11.19
C LYS A 335 25.86 -97.48 10.31
N ASP A 336 25.12 -96.93 9.35
CA ASP A 336 25.61 -95.89 8.44
C ASP A 336 25.28 -94.50 9.00
N HIS A 337 26.30 -93.64 9.10
CA HIS A 337 26.12 -92.23 9.40
C HIS A 337 25.65 -91.48 8.15
N PHE A 338 24.60 -90.68 8.30
CA PHE A 338 24.03 -89.89 7.21
C PHE A 338 23.81 -88.44 7.63
N SER A 339 23.83 -87.55 6.65
CA SER A 339 23.47 -86.14 6.75
C SER A 339 22.55 -85.78 5.59
N LEU A 340 21.39 -85.24 5.90
CA LEU A 340 20.34 -84.89 4.94
C LEU A 340 19.93 -83.44 5.13
N ARG A 341 19.62 -82.79 4.01
CA ARG A 341 19.02 -81.46 3.97
C ARG A 341 17.72 -81.54 3.18
N ALA A 342 16.67 -80.90 3.70
CA ALA A 342 15.37 -80.77 3.06
C ALA A 342 14.83 -79.36 3.27
N HIS A 343 13.84 -78.97 2.47
CA HIS A 343 13.10 -77.72 2.66
C HIS A 343 11.75 -78.03 3.31
N LEU A 344 11.33 -77.19 4.25
CA LEU A 344 9.98 -77.21 4.78
C LEU A 344 9.00 -76.76 3.72
N HIS A 345 7.95 -77.54 3.50
CA HIS A 345 6.82 -77.11 2.70
C HIS A 345 6.15 -75.93 3.42
N GLN A 346 6.43 -74.71 2.95
CA GLN A 346 5.71 -73.52 3.40
C GLN A 346 4.44 -73.44 2.57
N GLU A 347 3.32 -73.87 3.15
CA GLU A 347 2.03 -73.50 2.60
C GLU A 347 1.94 -71.96 2.65
N ALA A 348 2.02 -71.35 1.47
CA ALA A 348 2.07 -69.90 1.33
C ALA A 348 0.77 -69.32 1.86
N ALA A 349 0.75 -68.97 3.14
CA ALA A 349 -0.30 -68.15 3.72
C ALA A 349 -0.22 -66.77 3.05
N ASP A 350 -1.05 -66.59 2.03
CA ASP A 350 -1.45 -65.35 1.35
C ASP A 350 -0.60 -64.12 1.69
N ALA A 351 0.33 -63.79 0.80
CA ALA A 351 0.90 -62.45 0.77
C ALA A 351 -0.21 -61.46 0.39
N PRO A 352 -0.58 -60.49 1.24
CA PRO A 352 -1.46 -59.42 0.78
C PRO A 352 -0.68 -58.59 -0.24
N THR A 353 -1.28 -58.45 -1.42
CA THR A 353 -0.87 -57.55 -2.50
C THR A 353 -0.54 -56.17 -1.95
N THR A 354 0.62 -55.65 -2.31
CA THR A 354 1.01 -54.25 -2.11
C THR A 354 0.00 -53.33 -2.80
N ASP A 355 -0.89 -52.72 -2.02
CA ASP A 355 -1.64 -51.55 -2.47
C ASP A 355 -0.67 -50.37 -2.57
N THR A 356 -0.45 -49.95 -3.81
CA THR A 356 0.13 -48.67 -4.21
C THR A 356 -0.83 -47.53 -3.89
N PRO A 357 -0.39 -46.42 -3.26
CA PRO A 357 -1.03 -45.12 -3.46
C PRO A 357 -0.66 -44.51 -4.82
#